data_AF-A0A519N332-F1
#
_entry.id   AF-A0A519N332-F1
#
_cell.length_a   1.000
_cell.length_b   1.000
_cell.length_c   1.000
_cell.angle_alpha   90.00
_cell.angle_beta   90.00
_cell.angle_gamma   90.00
#
_symmetry.space_group_name_H-M   'P 1'
#
loop_
_entity.id
_entity.type
_entity.pdbx_description
1 polymer ?
#
loop_
_entity_poly.entity_id
_entity_poly.type
_entity_poly.pdbx_seq_one_letter_code
_entity_poly.pdbx_strand_id
1 'polypeptide(L)'
;MQVIRNDASLQQAIIELEQRKNGEAIALRDQWDYTRKNLNPLTILKDGVKDLFTSSDVKSGALKGILSLGAGFLTRKLFLGSSPGMIRKVVGTIAQTGATSLAFKSTDVLKDKGAPLLSKWLKKLKIGK
;
A
#
# COMPACT_ATOMS: atom_id res chain seq x y z
N MET A 1 26.91 13.86 -44.70
CA MET A 1 26.01 13.62 -45.85
C MET A 1 26.87 13.80 -47.09
N GLN A 2 27.16 12.72 -47.81
CA GLN A 2 27.95 12.80 -49.04
C GLN A 2 27.05 13.26 -50.20
N VAL A 3 27.58 14.15 -51.05
CA VAL A 3 26.85 14.64 -52.24
C VAL A 3 26.97 13.59 -53.33
N ILE A 4 25.85 12.97 -53.70
CA ILE A 4 25.82 11.92 -54.73
C ILE A 4 26.05 12.56 -56.10
N ARG A 5 27.11 12.13 -56.81
CA ARG A 5 27.49 12.67 -58.13
C ARG A 5 27.79 11.59 -59.19
N ASN A 6 28.10 10.37 -58.76
CA ASN A 6 28.41 9.23 -59.63
C ASN A 6 28.03 7.90 -58.95
N ASP A 7 28.04 6.80 -59.71
CA ASP A 7 27.61 5.47 -59.23
C ASP A 7 28.41 4.98 -58.02
N ALA A 8 29.71 5.28 -57.96
CA ALA A 8 30.57 4.95 -56.83
C ALA A 8 30.17 5.70 -55.54
N SER A 9 29.86 7.00 -55.65
CA SER A 9 29.37 7.81 -54.52
C SER A 9 27.98 7.38 -54.05
N LEU A 10 27.17 6.86 -54.96
CA LEU A 10 25.83 6.34 -54.66
C LEU A 10 25.92 5.02 -53.87
N GLN A 11 26.81 4.11 -54.27
CA GLN A 11 27.07 2.87 -53.52
C GLN A 11 27.62 3.14 -52.11
N GLN A 12 28.54 4.10 -51.97
CA GLN A 12 29.05 4.49 -50.66
C GLN A 12 27.98 5.09 -49.76
N ALA A 13 27.09 5.93 -50.32
CA ALA A 13 25.96 6.47 -49.58
C ALA A 13 24.97 5.38 -49.16
N ILE A 14 24.72 4.36 -50.00
CA ILE A 14 23.87 3.21 -49.64
C ILE A 14 24.48 2.44 -48.47
N ILE A 15 25.78 2.13 -48.51
CA ILE A 15 26.46 1.41 -47.42
C ILE A 15 26.39 2.21 -46.11
N GLU A 16 26.63 3.52 -46.16
CA GLU A 16 26.51 4.40 -44.99
C GLU A 16 25.08 4.41 -44.41
N LEU A 17 24.07 4.49 -45.28
CA LEU A 17 22.66 4.49 -44.88
C LEU A 17 22.23 3.13 -44.32
N GLU A 18 22.70 2.02 -44.88
CA GLU A 18 22.42 0.67 -44.36
C GLU A 18 23.04 0.45 -42.98
N GLN A 19 24.27 0.93 -42.76
CA GLN A 19 24.91 0.89 -41.46
C GLN A 19 24.15 1.72 -40.42
N ARG A 20 23.73 2.94 -40.78
CA ARG A 20 22.90 3.79 -39.91
C ARG A 20 21.57 3.12 -39.59
N LYS A 21 20.86 2.62 -40.61
CA LYS A 21 19.58 1.93 -40.46
C LYS A 21 19.69 0.71 -39.54
N ASN A 22 20.75 -0.08 -39.66
CA ASN A 22 20.98 -1.23 -38.78
C ASN A 22 21.25 -0.78 -37.33
N GLY A 23 22.06 0.27 -37.13
CA GLY A 23 22.29 0.83 -35.80
C GLY A 23 21.01 1.37 -35.16
N GLU A 24 20.20 2.10 -35.92
CA GLU A 24 18.92 2.62 -35.47
C GLU A 24 17.91 1.50 -35.15
N ALA A 25 17.87 0.44 -35.96
CA ALA A 25 16.98 -0.70 -35.72
C ALA A 25 17.32 -1.45 -34.43
N ILE A 26 18.61 -1.58 -34.09
CA ILE A 26 19.06 -2.18 -32.83
C ILE A 26 18.65 -1.28 -31.65
N ALA A 27 18.93 0.02 -31.74
CA ALA A 27 18.54 0.98 -30.70
C ALA A 27 17.03 1.01 -30.46
N LEU A 28 16.22 0.89 -31.52
CA LEU A 28 14.77 0.85 -31.43
C LEU A 28 14.27 -0.43 -30.75
N ARG A 29 14.92 -1.58 -31.01
CA ARG A 29 14.62 -2.84 -30.32
C ARG A 29 14.97 -2.77 -28.83
N ASP A 30 16.12 -2.20 -28.49
CA ASP A 30 16.54 -2.05 -27.11
C ASP A 30 15.60 -1.11 -26.34
N GLN A 31 15.18 0.00 -26.95
CA GLN A 31 14.19 0.91 -26.36
C GLN A 31 12.82 0.23 -26.23
N TRP A 32 12.41 -0.58 -27.20
CA TRP A 32 11.17 -1.34 -27.12
C TRP A 32 11.18 -2.35 -25.98
N ASP A 33 12.26 -3.11 -25.82
CA ASP A 33 12.40 -4.09 -24.75
C ASP A 33 12.51 -3.43 -23.37
N TYR A 34 13.21 -2.30 -23.27
CA TYR A 34 13.25 -1.47 -22.06
C TYR A 34 11.86 -0.93 -21.71
N THR A 35 11.15 -0.38 -22.69
CA THR A 35 9.79 0.13 -22.50
C THR A 35 8.83 -0.98 -22.10
N ARG A 36 8.91 -2.17 -22.73
CA ARG A 36 8.11 -3.34 -22.34
C ARG A 36 8.39 -3.81 -20.92
N LYS A 37 9.66 -3.82 -20.50
CA LYS A 37 10.05 -4.18 -19.12
C LYS A 37 9.56 -3.15 -18.10
N ASN A 38 9.56 -1.87 -18.47
CA ASN A 38 9.12 -0.77 -17.61
C ASN A 38 7.60 -0.56 -17.59
N LEU A 39 6.88 -0.97 -18.64
CA LEU A 39 5.42 -0.98 -18.65
C LEU A 39 4.83 -2.17 -17.87
N ASN A 40 5.67 -3.10 -17.40
CA ASN A 40 5.21 -4.17 -16.53
C ASN A 40 4.81 -3.57 -15.17
N PRO A 41 3.54 -3.72 -14.75
CA PRO A 41 3.06 -3.19 -13.47
C PRO A 41 3.87 -3.68 -12.28
N LEU A 42 4.51 -4.86 -12.38
CA LEU A 42 5.39 -5.40 -11.34
C LEU A 42 6.69 -4.59 -11.20
N THR A 43 7.28 -4.12 -12.30
CA THR A 43 8.48 -3.28 -12.28
C THR A 43 8.16 -1.90 -11.73
N ILE A 44 7.04 -1.31 -12.16
CA ILE A 44 6.54 -0.02 -11.66
C ILE A 44 6.26 -0.08 -10.16
N LEU A 45 5.60 -1.15 -9.68
CA LEU A 45 5.38 -1.34 -8.25
C LEU A 45 6.70 -1.49 -7.49
N LYS A 46 7.64 -2.26 -8.03
CA LYS A 46 8.92 -2.52 -7.36
C LYS A 46 9.76 -1.24 -7.24
N ASP A 47 9.87 -0.48 -8.32
CA ASP A 47 10.63 0.76 -8.33
C ASP A 47 9.91 1.84 -7.51
N GLY A 48 8.58 1.95 -7.63
CA GLY A 48 7.78 2.83 -6.79
C GLY A 48 7.92 2.49 -5.30
N VAL A 49 7.79 1.22 -4.91
CA VAL A 49 7.96 0.79 -3.51
C VAL A 49 9.38 1.04 -3.02
N LYS A 50 10.39 0.76 -3.84
CA LYS A 50 11.80 1.03 -3.49
C LYS A 50 12.03 2.52 -3.26
N ASP A 51 11.52 3.39 -4.14
CA ASP A 51 11.65 4.85 -4.05
C ASP A 51 10.90 5.43 -2.85
N LEU A 52 9.74 4.85 -2.50
CA LEU A 52 9.00 5.18 -1.28
C LEU A 52 9.78 4.82 0.01
N PHE A 53 10.64 3.79 -0.05
CA PHE A 53 11.46 3.35 1.09
C PHE A 53 12.86 3.96 1.13
N THR A 54 13.38 4.51 0.04
CA THR A 54 14.71 5.16 -0.01
C THR A 54 14.65 6.67 0.20
N SER A 55 13.56 7.34 -0.21
CA SER A 55 13.42 8.79 -0.02
C SER A 55 12.93 9.15 1.39
N SER A 56 13.72 9.94 2.13
CA SER A 56 13.46 10.30 3.54
C SER A 56 12.15 11.07 3.73
N ASP A 57 11.79 11.94 2.79
CA ASP A 57 10.55 12.73 2.84
C ASP A 57 9.28 11.88 2.61
N VAL A 58 9.36 10.91 1.69
CA VAL A 58 8.17 10.13 1.27
C VAL A 58 7.90 8.94 2.19
N LYS A 59 8.90 8.49 2.99
CA LYS A 59 8.71 7.47 4.03
C LYS A 59 7.53 7.77 4.94
N SER A 60 7.35 9.03 5.35
CA SER A 60 6.28 9.39 6.28
C SER A 60 4.88 9.19 5.68
N GLY A 61 4.69 9.52 4.39
CA GLY A 61 3.44 9.35 3.67
C GLY A 61 3.18 7.89 3.28
N ALA A 62 4.20 7.20 2.81
CA ALA A 62 4.12 5.79 2.42
C ALA A 62 3.85 4.87 3.61
N LEU A 63 4.55 5.08 4.74
CA LEU A 63 4.30 4.34 5.97
C LEU A 63 2.88 4.57 6.47
N LYS A 64 2.38 5.82 6.45
CA LYS A 64 0.99 6.12 6.79
C LYS A 64 0.00 5.43 5.86
N GLY A 65 0.28 5.37 4.55
CA GLY A 65 -0.53 4.67 3.56
C GLY A 65 -0.56 3.15 3.75
N ILE A 66 0.59 2.52 3.97
CA ILE A 66 0.69 1.08 4.24
C ILE A 66 0.02 0.76 5.58
N LEU A 67 0.21 1.58 6.61
CA LEU A 67 -0.43 1.41 7.91
C LEU A 67 -1.96 1.60 7.80
N SER A 68 -2.44 2.57 7.04
CA SER A 68 -3.89 2.79 6.87
C SER A 68 -4.55 1.70 6.03
N LEU A 69 -3.88 1.22 4.98
CA LEU A 69 -4.35 0.09 4.16
C LEU A 69 -4.29 -1.22 4.95
N GLY A 70 -3.22 -1.46 5.68
CA GLY A 70 -3.06 -2.63 6.55
C GLY A 70 -4.09 -2.62 7.68
N ALA A 71 -4.24 -1.49 8.37
CA ALA A 71 -5.24 -1.31 9.42
C ALA A 71 -6.66 -1.40 8.85
N GLY A 72 -6.95 -0.83 7.68
CA GLY A 72 -8.24 -0.92 7.01
C GLY A 72 -8.57 -2.33 6.54
N PHE A 73 -7.60 -3.07 6.01
CA PHE A 73 -7.75 -4.48 5.65
C PHE A 73 -7.96 -5.36 6.87
N LEU A 74 -7.17 -5.15 7.95
CA LEU A 74 -7.34 -5.85 9.21
C LEU A 74 -8.71 -5.54 9.82
N THR A 75 -9.11 -4.27 9.84
CA THR A 75 -10.43 -3.83 10.29
C THR A 75 -11.52 -4.49 9.45
N ARG A 76 -11.43 -4.50 8.12
CA ARG A 76 -12.42 -5.17 7.28
C ARG A 76 -12.45 -6.67 7.54
N LYS A 77 -11.30 -7.31 7.74
CA LYS A 77 -11.23 -8.74 8.04
C LYS A 77 -11.80 -9.08 9.42
N LEU A 78 -11.61 -8.20 10.41
CA LEU A 78 -12.09 -8.37 11.78
C LEU A 78 -13.57 -7.97 11.95
N PHE A 79 -14.03 -6.92 11.29
CA PHE A 79 -15.40 -6.40 11.42
C PHE A 79 -16.37 -6.96 10.38
N LEU A 80 -15.93 -7.24 9.14
CA LEU A 80 -16.80 -7.71 8.05
C LEU A 80 -16.55 -9.19 7.66
N GLY A 81 -15.49 -9.85 8.15
CA GLY A 81 -15.11 -11.21 7.75
C GLY A 81 -15.65 -12.34 8.64
N SER A 82 -16.48 -13.23 8.07
CA SER A 82 -16.85 -14.63 8.38
C SER A 82 -17.01 -15.18 9.81
N SER A 83 -16.63 -14.51 10.89
CA SER A 83 -17.06 -14.91 12.24
C SER A 83 -17.18 -13.70 13.17
N PRO A 84 -18.30 -12.97 13.10
CA PRO A 84 -18.68 -12.00 14.13
C PRO A 84 -18.60 -12.61 15.55
N GLY A 85 -18.71 -13.93 15.67
CA GLY A 85 -18.66 -14.66 16.92
C GLY A 85 -17.28 -14.73 17.57
N MET A 86 -16.19 -14.93 16.83
CA MET A 86 -14.87 -15.17 17.46
C MET A 86 -14.28 -13.90 18.08
N ILE A 87 -14.30 -12.79 17.35
CA ILE A 87 -13.75 -11.51 17.85
C ILE A 87 -14.64 -10.95 18.97
N ARG A 88 -15.97 -11.03 18.80
CA ARG A 88 -16.91 -10.64 19.86
C ARG A 88 -16.75 -11.51 21.11
N LYS A 89 -16.45 -12.81 20.96
CA LYS A 89 -16.10 -13.69 22.08
C LYS A 89 -14.79 -13.26 22.73
N VAL A 90 -13.71 -13.03 21.98
CA VAL A 90 -12.42 -12.62 22.57
C VAL A 90 -12.54 -11.29 23.32
N VAL A 91 -13.11 -10.27 22.67
CA VAL A 91 -13.32 -8.94 23.29
C VAL A 91 -14.27 -9.06 24.49
N GLY A 92 -15.35 -9.83 24.35
CA GLY A 92 -16.32 -10.08 25.41
C GLY A 92 -15.70 -10.80 26.60
N THR A 93 -14.89 -11.83 26.37
CA THR A 93 -14.19 -12.59 27.41
C THR A 93 -13.15 -11.72 28.12
N ILE A 94 -12.37 -10.92 27.40
CA ILE A 94 -11.40 -9.99 28.03
C ILE A 94 -12.13 -8.95 28.88
N ALA A 95 -13.21 -8.35 28.35
CA ALA A 95 -14.01 -7.39 29.08
C ALA A 95 -14.67 -8.03 30.33
N GLN A 96 -15.22 -9.24 30.18
CA GLN A 96 -15.83 -9.98 31.27
C GLN A 96 -14.79 -10.35 32.33
N THR A 97 -13.67 -10.97 31.97
CA THR A 97 -12.60 -11.33 32.91
C THR A 97 -11.99 -10.11 33.61
N GLY A 98 -11.85 -8.99 32.90
CA GLY A 98 -11.37 -7.73 33.47
C GLY A 98 -12.36 -7.12 34.46
N ALA A 99 -13.64 -7.00 34.07
CA ALA A 99 -14.69 -6.47 34.95
C ALA A 99 -14.94 -7.40 36.15
N THR A 100 -14.90 -8.70 35.94
CA THR A 100 -15.00 -9.74 36.97
C THR A 100 -13.83 -9.63 37.94
N SER A 101 -12.57 -9.57 37.49
CA SER A 101 -11.42 -9.40 38.40
C SER A 101 -11.50 -8.13 39.25
N LEU A 102 -11.99 -7.03 38.67
CA LEU A 102 -12.23 -5.77 39.38
C LEU A 102 -13.38 -5.86 40.39
N ALA A 103 -14.47 -6.53 40.03
CA ALA A 103 -15.62 -6.74 40.91
C ALA A 103 -15.29 -7.65 42.09
N PHE A 104 -14.51 -8.71 41.87
CA PHE A 104 -14.10 -9.65 42.91
C PHE A 104 -13.04 -9.08 43.86
N LYS A 105 -12.20 -8.15 43.41
CA LYS A 105 -11.21 -7.48 44.29
C LYS A 105 -11.79 -6.29 45.07
N SER A 106 -12.88 -5.69 44.60
CA SER A 106 -13.31 -4.38 45.09
C SER A 106 -14.82 -4.18 44.99
N THR A 107 -15.60 -4.91 45.78
CA THR A 107 -17.07 -4.75 45.86
C THR A 107 -17.48 -3.29 46.15
N ASP A 108 -16.67 -2.54 46.91
CA ASP A 108 -16.91 -1.13 47.19
C ASP A 108 -16.50 -0.19 46.04
N VAL A 109 -15.38 -0.44 45.35
CA VAL A 109 -14.91 0.43 44.24
C VAL A 109 -15.84 0.33 43.02
N LEU A 110 -16.44 -0.83 42.78
CA LEU A 110 -17.42 -0.98 41.70
C LEU A 110 -18.73 -0.23 41.99
N LYS A 111 -19.15 -0.17 43.26
CA LYS A 111 -20.34 0.57 43.69
C LYS A 111 -20.11 2.08 43.69
N ASP A 112 -18.98 2.54 44.22
CA ASP A 112 -18.68 3.98 44.34
C ASP A 112 -18.20 4.64 43.05
N LYS A 113 -17.45 3.92 42.21
CA LYS A 113 -16.86 4.49 40.97
C LYS A 113 -17.42 3.86 39.71
N GLY A 114 -17.71 2.56 39.72
CA GLY A 114 -18.20 1.83 38.55
C GLY A 114 -19.61 2.22 38.12
N ALA A 115 -20.57 2.21 39.05
CA ALA A 115 -21.96 2.58 38.78
C ALA A 115 -22.14 4.02 38.22
N PRO A 116 -21.48 5.07 38.77
CA PRO A 116 -21.56 6.41 38.20
C PRO A 116 -20.81 6.58 36.87
N LEU A 117 -19.70 5.86 36.64
CA LEU A 117 -18.99 5.86 35.35
C LEU A 117 -19.82 5.21 34.24
N LEU A 118 -20.38 4.03 34.52
CA LEU A 118 -21.22 3.30 33.57
C LEU A 118 -22.48 4.08 33.26
N SER A 119 -23.16 4.65 34.25
CA SER A 119 -24.35 5.47 34.01
C SER A 119 -24.05 6.76 33.23
N LYS A 120 -22.90 7.40 33.45
CA LYS A 120 -22.45 8.55 32.62
C LYS A 120 -22.16 8.13 31.18
N TRP A 121 -21.49 7.01 30.97
CA TRP A 121 -21.17 6.49 29.64
C TRP A 121 -22.42 6.01 28.88
N LEU A 122 -23.33 5.30 29.57
CA LEU A 122 -24.58 4.81 29.00
C LEU A 122 -25.55 5.96 28.69
N LYS A 123 -25.58 7.02 29.52
CA LYS A 123 -26.31 8.26 29.19
C LYS A 123 -25.70 8.94 27.96
N LYS A 124 -24.38 9.06 27.86
CA LYS A 124 -23.73 9.61 26.65
C LYS A 124 -24.07 8.83 25.37
N LEU A 125 -24.27 7.51 25.46
CA LEU A 125 -24.69 6.69 24.32
C LEU A 125 -26.19 6.72 24.03
N LYS A 126 -27.03 7.02 25.02
CA LYS A 126 -28.49 7.17 24.85
C LYS A 126 -28.93 8.58 24.43
N ILE A 127 -28.04 9.58 24.41
CA ILE A 127 -28.33 10.96 23.95
C ILE A 127 -28.18 11.06 22.42
N GLY A 128 -28.73 10.08 21.71
CA GLY A 128 -28.73 9.98 20.25
C GLY A 128 -30.03 9.37 19.76
N LYS A 129 -31.15 9.94 20.20
CA LYS A 129 -32.43 9.88 19.51
C LYS A 129 -32.88 11.31 19.24
#